data_AF-A0A847H9J3-F1
#
_entry.id   AF-A0A847H9J3-F1
#
_cell.length_a   1.000
_cell.length_b   1.000
_cell.length_c   1.000
_cell.angle_alpha   90.00
_cell.angle_beta   90.00
_cell.angle_gamma   90.00
#
_symmetry.space_group_name_H-M   'P 1'
#
loop_
_entity.id
_entity.type
_entity.pdbx_description
1 polymer ?
#
loop_
_entity_poly.entity_id
_entity_poly.type
_entity_poly.pdbx_seq_one_letter_code
_entity_poly.pdbx_strand_id
1 'polypeptide(L)'
;MEDLFELRNRCAHQDSLLGFDPSVELKKIIKLARWVDPDAGRWIGSIEQVTGVVDARPIPPKMNAVIIGDASNRNYELYRRVNALINPTARKIAPVSYLGFYHGQRIEPHFARILQVTVPTVWSTTEANRLKKSGDPEEKQLGKVMSYAIQAGFRSEESFEVYLLSPPDDPRTLRTSSERPIAHDKRGRGTAFAKGGRRYFSTAALMNASETSDLE
;
A
#
# COMPACT_ATOMS: atom_id res chain seq x y z
N MET A 1 7.17 -17.29 -7.18
CA MET A 1 7.58 -18.46 -6.38
C MET A 1 8.53 -18.07 -5.24
N GLU A 2 9.46 -17.16 -5.48
CA GLU A 2 10.41 -16.68 -4.45
C GLU A 2 9.73 -16.12 -3.19
N ASP A 3 8.70 -15.27 -3.35
CA ASP A 3 7.90 -14.74 -2.23
C ASP A 3 7.31 -15.86 -1.34
N LEU A 4 6.87 -16.98 -1.94
CA LEU A 4 6.29 -18.10 -1.21
C LEU A 4 7.35 -18.89 -0.44
N PHE A 5 8.55 -19.03 -1.00
CA PHE A 5 9.67 -19.66 -0.30
C PHE A 5 10.16 -18.81 0.86
N GLU A 6 10.22 -17.48 0.70
CA GLU A 6 10.57 -16.55 1.79
C GLU A 6 9.55 -16.64 2.93
N LEU A 7 8.25 -16.62 2.60
CA LEU A 7 7.18 -16.75 3.58
C LEU A 7 7.27 -18.09 4.33
N ARG A 8 7.40 -19.21 3.59
CA ARG A 8 7.54 -20.55 4.17
C ARG A 8 8.75 -20.63 5.10
N ASN A 9 9.91 -20.13 4.68
CA ASN A 9 11.13 -20.17 5.47
C ASN A 9 10.96 -19.38 6.77
N ARG A 10 10.38 -18.18 6.73
CA ARG A 10 10.12 -17.38 7.93
C ARG A 10 9.15 -18.07 8.90
N CYS A 11 8.07 -18.66 8.40
CA CYS A 11 7.15 -19.45 9.21
C CYS A 11 7.86 -20.66 9.87
N ALA A 12 8.74 -21.34 9.12
CA ALA A 12 9.50 -22.48 9.61
C ALA A 12 10.56 -22.10 10.66
N HIS A 13 11.13 -20.89 10.57
CA HIS A 13 12.17 -20.40 11.47
C HIS A 13 11.64 -19.55 12.65
N GLN A 14 10.31 -19.41 12.79
CA GLN A 14 9.69 -18.50 13.76
C GLN A 14 10.19 -17.05 13.66
N ASP A 15 10.63 -16.65 12.46
CA ASP A 15 11.08 -15.29 12.23
C ASP A 15 9.91 -14.31 12.36
N SER A 16 10.24 -13.09 12.80
CA SER A 16 9.24 -12.05 13.02
C SER A 16 8.40 -11.79 11.76
N LEU A 17 7.10 -12.06 11.86
CA LEU A 17 6.10 -11.71 10.84
C LEU A 17 5.75 -10.21 10.86
N LEU A 18 6.38 -9.42 11.74
CA LEU A 18 6.07 -7.99 11.91
C LEU A 18 6.47 -7.13 10.70
N GLY A 19 7.35 -7.64 9.84
CA GLY A 19 7.86 -6.92 8.66
C GLY A 19 7.02 -7.09 7.39
N PHE A 20 5.99 -7.94 7.40
CA PHE A 20 5.14 -8.19 6.23
C PHE A 20 3.68 -8.28 6.65
N ASP A 21 2.77 -7.95 5.72
CA ASP A 21 1.34 -8.07 5.94
C ASP A 21 0.85 -9.47 5.52
N PRO A 22 0.48 -10.35 6.47
CA PRO A 22 0.01 -11.70 6.15
C PRO A 22 -1.22 -11.70 5.22
N SER A 23 -2.06 -10.67 5.31
CA SER A 23 -3.24 -10.52 4.44
C SER A 23 -2.84 -10.27 2.98
N VAL A 24 -1.75 -9.54 2.76
CA VAL A 24 -1.21 -9.30 1.41
C VAL A 24 -0.56 -10.56 0.85
N GLU A 25 0.19 -11.29 1.68
CA GLU A 25 0.83 -12.54 1.28
C GLU A 25 -0.19 -13.64 0.95
N LEU A 26 -1.28 -13.76 1.73
CA LEU A 26 -2.40 -14.65 1.39
C LEU A 26 -3.00 -14.28 0.02
N LYS A 27 -3.19 -13.00 -0.28
CA LYS A 27 -3.70 -12.55 -1.58
C LYS A 27 -2.78 -12.92 -2.74
N LYS A 28 -1.45 -12.90 -2.53
CA LYS A 28 -0.48 -13.39 -3.53
C LYS A 28 -0.61 -14.90 -3.75
N ILE A 29 -0.80 -15.68 -2.68
CA ILE A 29 -1.04 -17.13 -2.76
C ILE A 29 -2.34 -17.43 -3.52
N ILE A 30 -3.44 -16.77 -3.15
CA ILE A 30 -4.74 -16.93 -3.83
C ILE A 30 -4.64 -16.53 -5.31
N LYS A 31 -3.93 -15.44 -5.63
CA LYS A 31 -3.66 -15.05 -7.01
C LYS A 31 -2.95 -16.16 -7.78
N LEU A 32 -1.88 -16.74 -7.21
CA LEU A 32 -1.15 -17.84 -7.85
C LEU A 32 -2.04 -19.07 -8.03
N ALA A 33 -2.82 -19.43 -7.01
CA ALA A 33 -3.75 -20.56 -7.08
C ALA A 33 -4.78 -20.34 -8.20
N ARG A 34 -5.40 -19.16 -8.28
CA ARG A 34 -6.38 -18.83 -9.34
C ARG A 34 -5.78 -18.86 -10.75
N TRP A 35 -4.49 -18.57 -10.88
CA TRP A 35 -3.79 -18.65 -12.16
C TRP A 35 -3.60 -20.10 -12.61
N VAL A 36 -3.38 -21.03 -11.67
CA VAL A 36 -3.27 -22.47 -11.95
C VAL A 36 -4.64 -23.11 -12.14
N ASP A 37 -5.56 -22.87 -11.19
CA ASP A 37 -6.93 -23.36 -11.18
C ASP A 37 -7.86 -22.35 -10.46
N PRO A 38 -8.81 -21.72 -11.18
CA PRO A 38 -9.78 -20.82 -10.58
C PRO A 38 -10.57 -21.41 -9.40
N ASP A 39 -10.89 -22.71 -9.42
CA ASP A 39 -11.63 -23.39 -8.35
C ASP A 39 -10.78 -23.56 -7.09
N ALA A 40 -9.51 -23.95 -7.24
CA ALA A 40 -8.58 -24.01 -6.12
C ALA A 40 -8.45 -22.64 -5.41
N GLY A 41 -8.36 -21.56 -6.17
CA GLY A 41 -8.30 -20.21 -5.61
C GLY A 41 -9.60 -19.76 -4.93
N ARG A 42 -10.76 -20.22 -5.39
CA ARG A 42 -12.05 -20.01 -4.70
C ARG A 42 -12.10 -20.79 -3.39
N TRP A 43 -11.72 -22.07 -3.42
CA TRP A 43 -11.71 -22.94 -2.26
C TRP A 43 -10.76 -22.45 -1.16
N ILE A 44 -9.52 -22.09 -1.50
CA ILE A 44 -8.56 -21.51 -0.53
C ILE A 44 -9.15 -20.26 0.12
N GLY A 45 -9.77 -19.38 -0.68
CA GLY A 45 -10.42 -18.18 -0.15
C GLY A 45 -11.61 -18.46 0.77
N SER A 46 -12.31 -19.59 0.62
CA SER A 46 -13.46 -19.92 1.48
C SER A 46 -13.08 -20.59 2.80
N ILE A 47 -11.85 -21.09 2.92
CA ILE A 47 -11.35 -21.77 4.13
C ILE A 47 -10.27 -20.99 4.87
N GLU A 48 -9.78 -19.89 4.30
CA GLU A 48 -8.70 -19.10 4.91
C GLU A 48 -9.10 -18.57 6.29
N GLN A 49 -8.13 -18.51 7.19
CA GLN A 49 -8.30 -18.01 8.56
C GLN A 49 -7.40 -16.80 8.86
N VAL A 50 -6.61 -16.38 7.88
CA VAL A 50 -5.60 -15.32 8.07
C VAL A 50 -6.31 -14.01 8.38
N THR A 51 -7.40 -13.70 7.67
CA THR A 51 -8.16 -12.46 7.92
C THR A 51 -8.69 -12.42 9.35
N GLY A 52 -9.34 -13.50 9.82
CA GLY A 52 -9.85 -13.57 11.19
C GLY A 52 -8.76 -13.44 12.25
N VAL A 53 -7.59 -14.05 12.04
CA VAL A 53 -6.44 -13.97 12.97
C VAL A 53 -5.83 -12.56 12.99
N VAL A 54 -5.71 -11.91 11.83
CA VAL A 54 -5.20 -10.53 11.74
C VAL A 54 -6.14 -9.55 12.44
N ASP A 55 -7.45 -9.72 12.27
CA ASP A 55 -8.47 -8.89 12.93
C ASP A 55 -8.54 -9.12 14.45
N ALA A 56 -8.28 -10.35 14.90
CA ALA A 56 -8.22 -10.70 16.32
C ALA A 56 -6.90 -10.33 17.01
N ARG A 57 -6.00 -9.61 16.33
CA ARG A 57 -4.69 -9.26 16.88
C ARG A 57 -4.84 -8.39 18.14
N PRO A 58 -4.33 -8.82 19.31
CA PRO A 58 -4.60 -8.15 20.57
C PRO A 58 -3.90 -6.80 20.72
N ILE A 59 -2.78 -6.60 20.02
CA ILE A 59 -1.96 -5.39 20.10
C ILE A 59 -1.83 -4.78 18.70
N PRO A 60 -2.38 -3.57 18.47
CA PRO A 60 -2.24 -2.88 17.20
C PRO A 60 -0.78 -2.45 16.96
N PRO A 61 -0.33 -2.33 15.70
CA PRO A 61 1.00 -1.83 15.40
C PRO A 61 1.23 -0.42 15.96
N LYS A 62 2.34 -0.22 16.69
CA LYS A 62 2.74 1.11 17.19
C LYS A 62 2.96 2.11 16.05
N MET A 63 3.58 1.65 14.97
CA MET A 63 3.70 2.41 13.72
C MET A 63 2.55 1.99 12.81
N ASN A 64 1.53 2.84 12.70
CA ASN A 64 0.32 2.56 11.93
C ASN A 64 0.19 3.38 10.65
N ALA A 65 1.21 4.16 10.31
CA ALA A 65 1.30 4.91 9.07
C ALA A 65 2.63 4.65 8.33
N VAL A 66 2.58 4.61 7.00
CA VAL A 66 3.75 4.62 6.13
C VAL A 66 3.79 5.91 5.30
N ILE A 67 4.95 6.54 5.22
CA ILE A 67 5.22 7.66 4.33
C ILE A 67 5.96 7.13 3.11
N ILE A 68 5.35 7.25 1.94
CA ILE A 68 5.92 6.83 0.67
C ILE A 68 6.70 7.99 0.08
N GLY A 69 8.02 7.82 0.02
CA GLY A 69 8.95 8.74 -0.61
C GLY A 69 9.05 8.44 -2.10
N ASP A 70 8.86 9.47 -2.91
CA ASP A 70 9.05 9.43 -4.35
C ASP A 70 9.94 10.62 -4.76
N ALA A 71 10.93 10.36 -5.62
CA ALA A 71 11.78 11.42 -6.17
C ALA A 71 10.96 12.35 -7.07
N SER A 72 9.92 11.80 -7.69
CA SER A 72 8.84 12.54 -8.36
C SER A 72 7.63 12.71 -7.43
N ASN A 73 6.62 13.47 -7.83
CA ASN A 73 5.33 13.53 -7.13
C ASN A 73 4.31 12.52 -7.69
N ARG A 74 4.75 11.55 -8.50
CA ARG A 74 3.88 10.71 -9.32
C ARG A 74 2.94 9.84 -8.50
N ASN A 75 3.42 9.25 -7.41
CA ASN A 75 2.55 8.49 -6.49
C ASN A 75 1.48 9.38 -5.84
N TYR A 76 1.81 10.65 -5.55
CA TYR A 76 0.85 11.59 -5.00
C TYR A 76 -0.18 12.06 -6.05
N GLU A 77 0.25 12.28 -7.29
CA GLU A 77 -0.68 12.61 -8.40
C GLU A 77 -1.67 11.48 -8.67
N LEU A 78 -1.18 10.23 -8.66
CA LEU A 78 -2.02 9.04 -8.74
C LEU A 78 -3.06 9.03 -7.62
N TYR A 79 -2.64 9.24 -6.38
CA TYR A 79 -3.55 9.33 -5.24
C TYR A 79 -4.61 10.40 -5.42
N ARG A 80 -4.23 11.63 -5.79
CA ARG A 80 -5.19 12.72 -6.00
C ARG A 80 -6.18 12.45 -7.14
N ARG A 81 -5.83 11.57 -8.09
CA ARG A 81 -6.68 11.30 -9.26
C ARG A 81 -7.59 10.10 -9.09
N VAL A 82 -7.10 9.02 -8.49
CA VAL A 82 -7.84 7.74 -8.41
C VAL A 82 -7.85 7.12 -7.01
N ASN A 83 -7.38 7.86 -6.00
CA ASN A 83 -7.35 7.45 -4.59
C ASN A 83 -6.64 6.10 -4.40
N ALA A 84 -5.46 5.94 -4.99
CA ALA A 84 -4.70 4.69 -4.91
C ALA A 84 -3.19 4.90 -4.87
N LEU A 85 -2.48 3.88 -4.36
CA LEU A 85 -1.04 3.68 -4.53
C LEU A 85 -0.80 2.41 -5.36
N ILE A 86 0.10 2.48 -6.34
CA ILE A 86 0.68 1.29 -6.98
C ILE A 86 2.02 0.96 -6.34
N ASN A 87 2.13 -0.24 -5.78
CA ASN A 87 3.32 -0.70 -5.09
C ASN A 87 3.91 -1.95 -5.79
N PRO A 88 5.19 -1.96 -6.20
CA PRO A 88 5.83 -3.18 -6.70
C PRO A 88 5.87 -4.26 -5.60
N THR A 89 5.55 -5.51 -5.93
CA THR A 89 5.52 -6.62 -4.94
C THR A 89 6.88 -6.90 -4.31
N ALA A 90 7.98 -6.64 -5.04
CA ALA A 90 9.35 -6.75 -4.53
C ALA A 90 9.64 -5.80 -3.36
N ARG A 91 8.80 -4.78 -3.19
CA ARG A 91 8.98 -3.69 -2.24
C ARG A 91 7.84 -3.71 -1.22
N LYS A 92 7.88 -4.66 -0.29
CA LYS A 92 6.85 -4.88 0.75
C LYS A 92 6.59 -3.63 1.61
N ILE A 93 5.33 -3.47 2.03
CA ILE A 93 4.89 -2.49 3.01
C ILE A 93 4.49 -3.26 4.28
N ALA A 94 4.98 -2.81 5.43
CA ALA A 94 4.63 -3.41 6.72
C ALA A 94 3.14 -3.20 7.04
N PRO A 95 2.54 -3.99 7.96
CA PRO A 95 1.13 -3.84 8.33
C PRO A 95 0.84 -2.43 8.90
N VAL A 96 0.21 -1.58 8.10
CA VAL A 96 -0.16 -0.20 8.47
C VAL A 96 -1.60 0.09 8.06
N SER A 97 -2.23 1.04 8.74
CA SER A 97 -3.59 1.47 8.44
C SER A 97 -3.64 2.70 7.54
N TYR A 98 -2.59 3.51 7.55
CA TYR A 98 -2.54 4.81 6.89
C TYR A 98 -1.33 4.97 5.99
N LEU A 99 -1.48 5.81 4.96
CA LEU A 99 -0.45 6.11 3.98
C LEU A 99 -0.35 7.62 3.76
N GLY A 100 0.86 8.16 3.85
CA GLY A 100 1.18 9.53 3.47
C GLY A 100 2.21 9.58 2.33
N PHE A 101 2.40 10.76 1.76
CA PHE A 101 3.29 10.97 0.61
C PHE A 101 4.37 11.98 0.94
N TYR A 102 5.61 11.66 0.62
CA TYR A 102 6.75 12.56 0.71
C TYR A 102 7.34 12.81 -0.68
N HIS A 103 7.35 14.06 -1.09
CA HIS A 103 7.99 14.53 -2.32
C HIS A 103 8.37 16.00 -2.16
N GLY A 104 9.29 16.51 -2.97
CA GLY A 104 9.63 17.95 -2.95
C GLY A 104 10.00 18.51 -1.58
N GLN A 105 10.73 17.72 -0.76
CA GLN A 105 11.17 18.11 0.59
C GLN A 105 10.04 18.39 1.58
N ARG A 106 8.91 17.69 1.47
CA ARG A 106 7.82 17.79 2.43
C ARG A 106 6.99 16.52 2.47
N ILE A 107 6.32 16.29 3.59
CA ILE A 107 5.25 15.31 3.71
C ILE A 107 3.92 16.04 3.49
N GLU A 108 3.10 15.55 2.56
CA GLU A 108 1.78 16.12 2.30
C GLU A 108 0.86 15.93 3.54
N PRO A 109 -0.08 16.86 3.80
CA PRO A 109 -0.81 16.91 5.07
C PRO A 109 -1.85 15.79 5.24
N HIS A 110 -2.09 14.97 4.21
CA HIS A 110 -3.13 13.94 4.20
C HIS A 110 -2.52 12.56 4.43
N PHE A 111 -3.07 11.83 5.40
CA PHE A 111 -2.74 10.44 5.67
C PHE A 111 -3.97 9.58 5.38
N ALA A 112 -4.01 9.03 4.18
CA ALA A 112 -5.15 8.28 3.67
C ALA A 112 -5.27 6.92 4.35
N ARG A 113 -6.47 6.53 4.77
CA ARG A 113 -6.77 5.19 5.26
C ARG A 113 -6.65 4.21 4.10
N ILE A 114 -5.93 3.12 4.33
CA ILE A 114 -5.94 1.96 3.42
C ILE A 114 -7.28 1.26 3.57
N LEU A 115 -8.12 1.33 2.53
CA LEU A 115 -9.44 0.72 2.51
C LEU A 115 -9.34 -0.75 2.07
N GLN A 116 -8.50 -1.01 1.08
CA GLN A 116 -8.33 -2.34 0.51
C GLN A 116 -6.96 -2.45 -0.14
N VAL A 117 -6.42 -3.66 -0.15
CA VAL A 117 -5.24 -4.02 -0.94
C VAL A 117 -5.62 -5.14 -1.90
N THR A 118 -5.33 -4.98 -3.18
CA THR A 118 -5.61 -5.98 -4.20
C THR A 118 -4.33 -6.30 -4.97
N VAL A 119 -4.13 -7.56 -5.31
CA VAL A 119 -2.99 -8.01 -6.13
C VAL A 119 -3.55 -8.44 -7.48
N PRO A 120 -3.50 -7.58 -8.52
CA PRO A 120 -4.09 -7.92 -9.82
C PRO A 120 -3.41 -9.13 -10.42
N THR A 121 -4.20 -10.03 -11.01
CA THR A 121 -3.67 -11.23 -11.66
C THR A 121 -2.85 -10.85 -12.90
N VAL A 122 -3.39 -9.95 -13.72
CA VAL A 122 -2.80 -9.47 -14.98
C VAL A 122 -2.74 -7.95 -14.95
N TRP A 123 -1.58 -7.37 -15.29
CA TRP A 123 -1.40 -5.93 -15.40
C TRP A 123 -1.39 -5.50 -16.88
N SER A 124 -2.57 -5.22 -17.44
CA SER A 124 -2.69 -4.82 -18.86
C SER A 124 -3.89 -3.91 -19.11
N THR A 125 -3.84 -3.19 -20.22
CA THR A 125 -4.97 -2.35 -20.68
C THR A 125 -6.22 -3.17 -20.97
N THR A 126 -6.04 -4.37 -21.53
CA THR A 126 -7.15 -5.31 -21.81
C THR A 126 -7.86 -5.71 -20.52
N GLU A 127 -7.09 -6.08 -19.49
CA GLU A 127 -7.66 -6.48 -18.20
C GLU A 127 -8.31 -5.30 -17.48
N ALA A 128 -7.68 -4.13 -17.49
CA ALA A 128 -8.26 -2.91 -16.95
C ALA A 128 -9.62 -2.58 -17.61
N ASN A 129 -9.74 -2.78 -18.93
CA ASN A 129 -10.98 -2.58 -19.68
C ASN A 129 -12.04 -3.63 -19.35
N ARG A 130 -11.65 -4.89 -19.12
CA ARG A 130 -12.55 -5.96 -18.67
C ARG A 130 -13.12 -5.64 -17.28
N LEU A 131 -12.25 -5.31 -16.33
CA LEU A 131 -12.60 -4.98 -14.95
C LEU A 131 -13.57 -3.78 -14.86
N LYS A 132 -13.36 -2.74 -15.67
CA LYS A 132 -14.30 -1.59 -15.75
C LYS A 132 -15.72 -1.97 -16.17
N LYS A 133 -15.90 -3.10 -16.87
CA LYS A 133 -17.20 -3.61 -17.32
C LYS A 133 -17.79 -4.65 -16.37
N SER A 134 -17.08 -5.03 -15.31
CA SER A 134 -17.57 -6.00 -14.32
C SER A 134 -18.88 -5.56 -13.67
N GLY A 135 -19.66 -6.48 -13.12
CA GLY A 135 -20.79 -6.14 -12.25
C GLY A 135 -20.34 -5.70 -10.85
N ASP A 136 -19.15 -6.12 -10.43
CA ASP A 136 -18.59 -5.87 -9.10
C ASP A 136 -18.02 -4.44 -8.99
N PRO A 137 -18.50 -3.61 -8.05
CA PRO A 137 -17.98 -2.27 -7.80
C PRO A 137 -16.47 -2.22 -7.50
N GLU A 138 -15.92 -3.21 -6.80
CA GLU A 138 -14.49 -3.28 -6.45
C GLU A 138 -13.65 -3.54 -7.70
N GLU A 139 -14.06 -4.49 -8.53
CA GLU A 139 -13.40 -4.74 -9.82
C GLU A 139 -13.49 -3.52 -10.73
N LYS A 140 -14.64 -2.83 -10.79
CA LYS A 140 -14.76 -1.59 -11.56
C LYS A 140 -13.76 -0.53 -11.09
N GLN A 141 -13.62 -0.35 -9.78
CA GLN A 141 -12.70 0.62 -9.22
C GLN A 141 -11.24 0.24 -9.52
N LEU A 142 -10.88 -1.03 -9.38
CA LEU A 142 -9.57 -1.54 -9.76
C LEU A 142 -9.27 -1.27 -11.24
N GLY A 143 -10.23 -1.53 -12.13
CA GLY A 143 -10.09 -1.28 -13.56
C GLY A 143 -9.84 0.20 -13.90
N LYS A 144 -10.46 1.13 -13.15
CA LYS A 144 -10.20 2.59 -13.29
C LYS A 144 -8.79 2.95 -12.85
N VAL A 145 -8.37 2.46 -11.68
CA VAL A 145 -7.03 2.68 -11.13
C VAL A 145 -5.96 2.15 -12.08
N MET A 146 -6.11 0.89 -12.55
CA MET A 146 -5.20 0.28 -13.50
C MET A 146 -5.12 1.07 -14.81
N SER A 147 -6.26 1.48 -15.37
CA SER A 147 -6.30 2.24 -16.62
C SER A 147 -5.47 3.53 -16.51
N TYR A 148 -5.66 4.30 -15.44
CA TYR A 148 -4.94 5.54 -15.22
C TYR A 148 -3.45 5.28 -14.92
N ALA A 149 -3.13 4.30 -14.08
CA ALA A 149 -1.76 3.96 -13.74
C ALA A 149 -0.94 3.53 -14.98
N ILE A 150 -1.50 2.68 -15.84
CA ILE A 150 -0.85 2.26 -17.09
C ILE A 150 -0.58 3.46 -18.00
N GLN A 151 -1.54 4.36 -18.14
CA GLN A 151 -1.38 5.61 -18.91
C GLN A 151 -0.31 6.54 -18.31
N ALA A 152 -0.27 6.64 -16.99
CA ALA A 152 0.76 7.37 -16.24
C ALA A 152 2.12 6.65 -16.23
N GLY A 153 2.29 5.59 -17.04
CA GLY A 153 3.56 4.90 -17.27
C GLY A 153 3.92 3.87 -16.20
N PHE A 154 2.96 3.41 -15.37
CA PHE A 154 3.24 2.37 -14.38
C PHE A 154 3.31 1.04 -15.13
N ARG A 155 4.47 0.80 -15.72
CA ARG A 155 4.83 -0.41 -16.46
C ARG A 155 5.86 -1.15 -15.63
N SER A 156 5.65 -2.44 -15.42
CA SER A 156 6.63 -3.31 -14.80
C SER A 156 6.50 -4.70 -15.38
N GLU A 157 7.63 -5.39 -15.49
CA GLU A 157 7.67 -6.85 -15.67
C GLU A 157 7.30 -7.57 -14.35
N GLU A 158 7.31 -6.84 -13.23
CA GLU A 158 6.96 -7.33 -11.90
C GLU A 158 5.46 -7.22 -11.61
N SER A 159 5.00 -7.99 -10.62
CA SER A 159 3.64 -7.86 -10.08
C SER A 159 3.48 -6.59 -9.25
N PHE A 160 2.25 -6.08 -9.19
CA PHE A 160 1.87 -4.94 -8.36
C PHE A 160 0.89 -5.34 -7.26
N GLU A 161 0.99 -4.65 -6.14
CA GLU A 161 -0.05 -4.47 -5.14
C GLU A 161 -0.71 -3.11 -5.37
N VAL A 162 -2.04 -3.08 -5.38
CA VAL A 162 -2.85 -1.86 -5.51
C VAL A 162 -3.50 -1.59 -4.17
N TYR A 163 -3.13 -0.48 -3.54
CA TYR A 163 -3.74 -0.01 -2.30
C TYR A 163 -4.81 1.00 -2.68
N LEU A 164 -6.08 0.68 -2.42
CA LEU A 164 -7.17 1.64 -2.48
C LEU A 164 -7.20 2.44 -1.19
N LEU A 165 -7.23 3.76 -1.33
CA LEU A 165 -7.06 4.72 -0.26
C LEU A 165 -8.32 5.56 -0.10
N SER A 166 -8.58 6.04 1.11
CA SER A 166 -9.65 7.02 1.32
C SER A 166 -9.33 8.34 0.59
N PRO A 167 -10.33 8.96 -0.07
CA PRO A 167 -10.17 10.28 -0.68
C PRO A 167 -9.67 11.35 0.31
N PRO A 168 -9.03 12.44 -0.14
CA PRO A 168 -8.54 13.49 0.75
C PRO A 168 -9.61 14.05 1.70
N ASP A 169 -10.82 14.24 1.19
CA ASP A 169 -12.00 14.80 1.88
C ASP A 169 -12.81 13.76 2.69
N ASP A 170 -12.42 12.48 2.63
CA ASP A 170 -13.07 11.43 3.42
C ASP A 170 -12.73 11.59 4.92
N PRO A 171 -13.71 11.47 5.84
CA PRO A 171 -13.47 11.58 7.28
C PRO A 171 -12.50 10.54 7.84
N ARG A 172 -12.24 9.45 7.11
CA ARG A 172 -11.24 8.43 7.46
C ARG A 172 -9.82 8.84 7.06
N THR A 173 -9.65 9.89 6.25
CA THR A 173 -8.34 10.48 5.95
C THR A 173 -7.93 11.42 7.06
N LEU A 174 -6.83 11.08 7.75
CA LEU A 174 -6.30 11.93 8.80
C LEU A 174 -5.53 13.10 8.19
N ARG A 175 -5.43 14.19 8.95
CA ARG A 175 -4.73 15.41 8.56
C ARG A 175 -3.78 15.86 9.66
N THR A 176 -2.71 16.56 9.28
CA THR A 176 -1.92 17.33 10.25
C THR A 176 -2.81 18.34 10.98
N SER A 177 -2.56 18.59 12.26
CA SER A 177 -3.36 19.52 13.07
C SER A 177 -3.28 20.96 12.55
N SER A 178 -2.19 21.32 11.87
CA SER A 178 -2.02 22.61 11.21
C SER A 178 -2.65 22.68 9.81
N GLU A 179 -3.12 21.54 9.29
CA GLU A 179 -3.54 21.33 7.89
C GLU A 179 -2.47 21.68 6.84
N ARG A 180 -1.22 21.86 7.26
CA ARG A 180 -0.10 22.20 6.38
C ARG A 180 0.83 21.00 6.17
N PRO A 181 1.53 20.93 5.02
CA PRO A 181 2.59 19.95 4.83
C PRO A 181 3.67 20.05 5.92
N ILE A 182 4.25 18.91 6.30
CA ILE A 182 5.38 18.83 7.23
C ILE A 182 6.66 19.13 6.43
N ALA A 183 7.36 20.19 6.78
CA ALA A 183 8.54 20.64 6.03
C ALA A 183 9.76 19.76 6.35
N HIS A 184 10.57 19.46 5.32
CA HIS A 184 11.87 18.85 5.56
C HIS A 184 12.91 19.94 5.85
N ASP A 185 13.44 19.93 7.06
CA ASP A 185 14.29 20.97 7.64
C ASP A 185 15.80 20.71 7.48
N LYS A 186 16.19 19.47 7.15
CA LYS A 186 17.61 19.10 6.96
C LYS A 186 18.13 19.39 5.56
N ARG A 187 19.29 20.05 5.48
CA ARG A 187 19.97 20.42 4.22
C ARG A 187 21.26 19.62 4.00
N GLY A 188 21.54 19.27 2.75
CA GLY A 188 22.80 18.63 2.35
C GLY A 188 22.63 17.37 1.48
N ARG A 189 23.74 16.86 0.94
CA ARG A 189 23.72 15.63 0.13
C ARG A 189 23.32 14.47 1.03
N GLY A 190 22.25 13.76 0.65
CA GLY A 190 21.76 12.63 1.41
C GLY A 190 21.01 13.01 2.70
N THR A 191 20.30 14.13 2.74
CA THR A 191 19.37 14.41 3.85
C THR A 191 17.94 13.92 3.61
N ALA A 192 17.62 13.50 2.38
CA ALA A 192 16.26 13.11 1.98
C ALA A 192 15.55 12.29 3.05
N PHE A 193 14.43 12.81 3.55
CA PHE A 193 13.76 12.28 4.73
C PHE A 193 13.46 10.78 4.63
N ALA A 194 12.96 10.30 3.49
CA ALA A 194 12.66 8.91 3.23
C ALA A 194 13.76 8.21 2.39
N LYS A 195 14.98 8.09 2.94
CA LYS A 195 16.03 7.26 2.33
C LYS A 195 15.51 5.82 2.17
N GLY A 196 15.54 5.28 0.96
CA GLY A 196 14.94 3.96 0.64
C GLY A 196 13.46 4.02 0.23
N GLY A 197 12.87 5.21 0.15
CA GLY A 197 11.54 5.45 -0.40
C GLY A 197 10.38 5.16 0.55
N ARG A 198 10.62 4.76 1.81
CA ARG A 198 9.57 4.57 2.83
C ARG A 198 10.05 4.85 4.25
N ARG A 199 9.19 5.41 5.10
CA ARG A 199 9.38 5.48 6.56
C ARG A 199 8.06 5.23 7.30
N TYR A 200 8.15 4.76 8.54
CA TYR A 200 6.99 4.35 9.33
C TYR A 200 6.88 5.18 10.60
N PHE A 201 5.66 5.61 10.93
CA PHE A 201 5.38 6.44 12.09
C PHE A 201 4.06 6.05 12.75
N SER A 202 3.85 6.56 13.96
CA SER A 202 2.51 6.65 14.51
C SER A 202 1.78 7.84 13.87
N THR A 203 0.49 7.67 13.61
CA THR A 203 -0.41 8.75 13.17
C THR A 203 -0.42 9.92 14.16
N ALA A 204 -0.35 9.66 15.47
CA ALA A 204 -0.25 10.70 16.49
C ALA A 204 0.99 11.59 16.31
N ALA A 205 2.16 11.01 16.02
CA ALA A 205 3.36 11.80 15.75
C ALA A 205 3.21 12.63 14.47
N LEU A 206 2.71 12.03 13.40
CA LEU A 206 2.49 12.72 12.12
C LEU A 206 1.49 13.88 12.23
N MET A 207 0.43 13.73 13.01
CA MET A 207 -0.60 14.77 13.16
C MET A 207 -0.06 16.03 13.85
N ASN A 208 0.89 15.87 14.77
CA ASN A 208 1.43 16.97 15.58
C ASN A 208 2.73 17.57 15.04
N ALA A 209 3.38 16.91 14.07
CA ALA A 209 4.62 17.39 13.48
C ALA A 209 4.40 18.60 12.56
N SER A 210 5.35 19.53 12.60
CA SER A 210 5.44 20.66 11.66
C SER A 210 6.68 20.53 10.77
N GLU A 211 7.74 19.94 11.31
CA GLU A 211 8.99 19.67 10.59
C GLU A 211 9.39 18.19 10.71
N THR A 212 10.26 17.73 9.83
CA THR A 212 10.67 16.32 9.83
C THR A 212 11.54 15.94 11.03
N SER A 213 12.19 16.90 11.67
CA SER A 213 12.92 16.70 12.93
C SER A 213 12.02 16.36 14.12
N ASP A 214 10.75 16.74 14.09
CA ASP A 214 9.75 16.34 15.10
C ASP A 214 9.47 14.81 15.08
N LEU A 215 9.92 14.13 14.01
CA LEU A 215 9.65 12.72 13.74
C LEU A 215 10.88 11.82 13.96
N GLU A 216 11.97 12.36 14.51
CA GLU A 216 13.22 11.65 14.79
C GLU A 216 13.39 11.20 16.24
#